data_AF-A0A6A6G0M8-F1
#
_entry.id   AF-A0A6A6G0M8-F1
#
_cell.length_a   1.000
_cell.length_b   1.000
_cell.length_c   1.000
_cell.angle_alpha   90.00
_cell.angle_beta   90.00
_cell.angle_gamma   90.00
#
_symmetry.space_group_name_H-M   'P 1'
#
loop_
_entity.id
_entity.type
_entity.pdbx_description
1 polymer ?
#
loop_
_entity_poly.entity_id
_entity_poly.type
_entity_poly.pdbx_seq_one_letter_code
_entity_poly.pdbx_strand_id
1 'polypeptide(L)'
;MSTENLDNGGRSPVDLKKETANDAASKKRKSKPDKNPVISQFTIRNPDWSYIHLKLITPASLQAAVEGSNKTTRLSLDEVTAYLHLQSALQRYLGIHGTAIPLDILKVEGPEVWVRAPRDDASAVVAAAGGWVGNGGEGWRVVAWGCWGPNDGNDGKDLFG
;
A
#
# COMPACT_ATOMS: atom_id res chain seq x y z
N MET A 1 -66.71 -32.79 -52.53
CA MET A 1 -66.53 -34.14 -51.94
C MET A 1 -65.05 -34.29 -51.65
N SER A 2 -64.73 -34.62 -50.39
CA SER A 2 -63.40 -35.08 -49.91
C SER A 2 -62.29 -34.01 -49.84
N THR A 3 -61.40 -33.90 -48.85
CA THR A 3 -61.27 -34.23 -47.41
C THR A 3 -59.84 -33.76 -47.02
N GLU A 4 -59.63 -33.35 -45.76
CA GLU A 4 -58.40 -33.61 -44.94
C GLU A 4 -57.04 -33.00 -45.38
N ASN A 5 -56.05 -32.67 -44.54
CA ASN A 5 -55.84 -32.44 -43.10
C ASN A 5 -54.33 -32.04 -42.92
N LEU A 6 -54.01 -31.31 -41.83
CA LEU A 6 -52.69 -31.20 -41.14
C LEU A 6 -51.54 -30.49 -41.93
N ASP A 7 -50.57 -29.75 -41.38
CA ASP A 7 -49.95 -29.69 -40.05
C ASP A 7 -49.21 -28.32 -39.86
N ASN A 8 -48.97 -28.01 -38.59
CA ASN A 8 -48.20 -26.97 -37.90
C ASN A 8 -47.16 -26.05 -38.61
N GLY A 9 -47.13 -24.81 -38.11
CA GLY A 9 -45.87 -24.19 -37.69
C GLY A 9 -45.77 -22.68 -37.85
N GLY A 10 -45.77 -21.92 -36.74
CA GLY A 10 -45.07 -20.62 -36.69
C GLY A 10 -45.75 -19.44 -36.00
N ARG A 11 -45.75 -19.46 -34.66
CA ARG A 11 -45.62 -18.32 -33.70
C ARG A 11 -46.18 -16.93 -34.07
N SER A 12 -47.21 -16.53 -33.32
CA SER A 12 -47.62 -15.16 -32.99
C SER A 12 -46.90 -14.66 -31.70
N PRO A 13 -47.29 -13.52 -31.07
CA PRO A 13 -47.19 -12.11 -31.48
C PRO A 13 -46.50 -11.26 -30.38
N VAL A 14 -46.06 -10.03 -30.65
CA VAL A 14 -45.87 -9.04 -29.55
C VAL A 14 -46.28 -7.63 -29.95
N ASP A 15 -47.22 -7.11 -29.16
CA ASP A 15 -47.93 -5.85 -29.27
C ASP A 15 -47.06 -4.59 -29.04
N LEU A 16 -47.26 -3.57 -29.87
CA LEU A 16 -46.84 -2.19 -29.62
C LEU A 16 -47.74 -1.57 -28.52
N LYS A 17 -47.13 -1.14 -27.41
CA LYS A 17 -47.80 -0.30 -26.38
C LYS A 17 -47.32 1.14 -26.44
N LYS A 18 -48.32 2.01 -26.25
CA LYS A 18 -48.40 3.48 -26.24
C LYS A 18 -47.35 4.20 -25.38
N GLU A 19 -46.86 5.33 -25.89
CA GLU A 19 -46.33 6.45 -25.13
C GLU A 19 -47.43 7.13 -24.30
N THR A 20 -47.12 7.44 -23.04
CA THR A 20 -47.83 8.45 -22.24
C THR A 20 -46.79 9.34 -21.57
N ALA A 21 -46.85 10.62 -21.90
CA ALA A 21 -46.18 11.71 -21.21
C ALA A 21 -46.62 11.78 -19.74
N ASN A 22 -45.68 12.06 -18.83
CA ASN A 22 -46.00 12.51 -17.49
C ASN A 22 -45.06 13.63 -17.08
N ASP A 23 -45.66 14.81 -17.03
CA ASP A 23 -45.18 16.04 -16.43
C ASP A 23 -45.20 15.88 -14.89
N ALA A 24 -44.05 15.99 -14.24
CA ALA A 24 -43.97 16.04 -12.78
C ALA A 24 -42.82 16.96 -12.36
N ALA A 25 -43.15 18.25 -12.25
CA ALA A 25 -42.34 19.31 -11.68
C ALA A 25 -41.73 18.90 -10.33
N SER A 26 -40.42 18.62 -10.32
CA SER A 26 -39.66 18.39 -9.10
C SER A 26 -39.32 19.73 -8.46
N LYS A 27 -40.05 20.11 -7.39
CA LYS A 27 -39.73 21.24 -6.53
C LYS A 27 -38.32 21.06 -5.94
N LYS A 28 -37.32 21.75 -6.52
CA LYS A 28 -35.97 21.86 -5.93
C LYS A 28 -36.07 22.59 -4.58
N ARG A 29 -35.88 21.87 -3.48
CA ARG A 29 -35.72 22.45 -2.14
C ARG A 29 -34.42 23.27 -2.15
N LYS A 30 -34.53 24.60 -2.01
CA LYS A 30 -33.38 25.49 -1.81
C LYS A 30 -32.78 25.18 -0.45
N SER A 31 -31.62 24.51 -0.44
CA SER A 31 -30.81 24.33 0.77
C SER A 31 -30.36 25.69 1.28
N LYS A 32 -30.41 25.91 2.60
CA LYS A 32 -29.90 27.13 3.23
C LYS A 32 -28.36 27.14 3.09
N PRO A 33 -27.73 28.28 2.78
CA PRO A 33 -26.27 28.35 2.75
C PRO A 33 -25.71 28.17 4.16
N ASP A 34 -24.76 27.25 4.32
CA ASP A 34 -24.02 27.06 5.56
C ASP A 34 -23.24 28.33 5.90
N LYS A 35 -23.25 28.71 7.19
CA LYS A 35 -22.71 29.99 7.68
C LYS A 35 -21.18 30.10 7.63
N ASN A 36 -20.49 29.02 7.24
CA ASN A 36 -19.04 28.99 7.08
C ASN A 36 -18.71 28.29 5.75
N PRO A 37 -18.57 29.01 4.63
CA PRO A 37 -18.02 28.40 3.43
C PRO A 37 -16.59 27.97 3.76
N VAL A 38 -16.30 26.67 3.67
CA VAL A 38 -14.92 26.17 3.70
C VAL A 38 -14.18 26.86 2.55
N ILE A 39 -13.31 27.81 2.90
CA ILE A 39 -12.71 28.76 1.95
C ILE A 39 -11.85 28.04 0.91
N SER A 40 -11.20 26.93 1.29
CA SER A 40 -10.60 25.97 0.38
C SER A 40 -10.17 24.73 1.16
N GLN A 41 -10.59 23.55 0.73
CA GLN A 41 -10.05 22.27 1.21
C GLN A 41 -8.98 21.81 0.22
N PHE A 42 -7.72 21.82 0.65
CA PHE A 42 -6.62 21.29 -0.14
C PHE A 42 -6.27 19.89 0.37
N THR A 43 -6.37 18.89 -0.49
CA THR A 43 -5.83 17.56 -0.22
C THR A 43 -4.53 17.42 -0.99
N ILE A 44 -3.43 17.17 -0.30
CA ILE A 44 -2.21 16.71 -0.98
C ILE A 44 -2.53 15.30 -1.46
N ARG A 45 -2.81 15.17 -2.76
CA ARG A 45 -3.24 13.88 -3.36
C ARG A 45 -2.08 12.95 -3.66
N ASN A 46 -0.90 13.51 -3.89
CA ASN A 46 0.29 12.76 -4.28
C ASN A 46 1.49 13.27 -3.46
N PRO A 47 1.73 12.72 -2.25
CA PRO A 47 2.95 13.01 -1.52
C PRO A 47 4.18 12.47 -2.27
N ASP A 48 5.24 13.28 -2.35
CA ASP A 48 6.46 12.92 -3.08
C ASP A 48 7.30 11.85 -2.35
N TRP A 49 7.09 11.69 -1.05
CA TRP A 49 7.87 10.84 -0.16
C TRP A 49 7.03 9.71 0.44
N SER A 50 7.70 8.61 0.75
CA SER A 50 7.17 7.52 1.55
C SER A 50 8.08 7.23 2.72
N TYR A 51 7.46 6.83 3.83
CA TYR A 51 8.09 6.55 5.10
C TYR A 51 8.05 5.05 5.36
N ILE A 52 9.18 4.48 5.74
CA ILE A 52 9.37 3.05 5.90
C ILE A 52 9.91 2.81 7.31
N HIS A 53 9.27 1.91 8.05
CA HIS A 53 9.72 1.46 9.36
C HIS A 53 10.28 0.05 9.22
N LEU A 54 11.55 -0.07 9.60
CA LEU A 54 12.33 -1.29 9.50
C LEU A 54 12.80 -1.71 10.89
N LYS A 55 12.95 -3.02 11.07
CA LYS A 55 13.53 -3.63 12.26
C LYS A 55 14.64 -4.57 11.87
N LEU A 56 15.83 -4.35 12.39
CA LEU A 56 16.97 -5.24 12.19
C LEU A 56 16.74 -6.53 12.99
N ILE A 57 16.83 -7.65 12.31
CA ILE A 57 16.78 -8.99 12.88
C ILE A 57 18.19 -9.57 12.81
N THR A 58 18.72 -9.98 13.96
CA THR A 58 20.01 -10.68 14.06
C THR A 58 19.80 -12.07 14.66
N PRO A 59 20.70 -13.04 14.43
CA PRO A 59 20.60 -14.37 15.05
C PRO A 59 20.53 -14.30 16.57
N ALA A 60 21.26 -13.37 17.19
CA ALA A 60 21.20 -13.12 18.63
C ALA A 60 19.82 -12.60 19.08
N SER A 61 19.20 -11.71 18.29
CA SER A 61 17.84 -11.23 18.58
C SER A 61 16.78 -12.33 18.47
N LEU A 62 16.98 -13.29 17.55
CA LEU A 62 16.09 -14.43 17.39
C LEU A 62 16.23 -15.41 18.57
N GLN A 63 17.46 -15.69 19.02
CA GLN A 63 17.70 -16.53 20.20
C GLN A 63 17.11 -15.91 21.47
N ALA A 64 17.29 -14.60 21.67
CA ALA A 64 16.69 -13.88 22.79
C ALA A 64 15.15 -13.93 22.80
N ALA A 65 14.51 -13.91 21.62
CA ALA A 65 13.07 -14.07 21.50
C ALA A 65 12.59 -15.46 21.93
N VAL A 66 13.39 -16.50 21.71
CA VAL A 66 13.08 -17.89 22.13
C VAL A 66 13.26 -18.07 23.64
N GLU A 67 14.27 -17.44 24.23
CA GLU A 67 14.59 -17.56 25.66
C GLU A 67 13.73 -16.67 26.57
N GLY A 68 12.74 -15.94 26.02
CA GLY A 68 11.81 -15.08 26.78
C GLY A 68 12.49 -13.91 27.51
N SER A 69 13.79 -13.70 27.27
CA SER A 69 14.56 -12.63 27.85
C SER A 69 14.40 -11.38 26.99
N ASN A 70 13.56 -10.44 27.47
CA ASN A 70 13.47 -9.07 26.94
C ASN A 70 14.76 -8.25 27.14
N LYS A 71 15.89 -8.90 27.43
CA LYS A 71 17.20 -8.29 27.37
C LYS A 71 17.65 -8.35 25.91
N THR A 72 17.01 -7.53 25.07
CA THR A 72 17.59 -7.09 23.80
C THR A 72 18.94 -6.48 24.17
N THR A 73 19.99 -7.30 24.13
CA THR A 73 21.34 -6.88 24.48
C THR A 73 21.69 -5.83 23.45
N ARG A 74 21.55 -4.57 23.86
CA ARG A 74 21.86 -3.30 23.18
C ARG A 74 22.60 -3.48 21.85
N LEU A 75 21.90 -3.95 20.83
CA LEU A 75 22.33 -3.71 19.46
C LEU A 75 21.89 -2.28 19.21
N SER A 76 22.71 -1.34 19.67
CA SER A 76 22.57 0.06 19.30
C SER A 76 23.00 0.12 17.84
N LEU A 77 22.01 0.08 16.96
CA LEU A 77 22.23 0.31 15.56
C LEU A 77 22.62 1.79 15.37
N ASP A 78 23.67 2.01 14.59
CA ASP A 78 24.10 3.34 14.20
C ASP A 78 23.47 3.76 12.86
N GLU A 79 23.21 5.05 12.69
CA GLU A 79 22.60 5.63 11.49
C GLU A 79 23.45 5.32 10.25
N VAL A 80 24.77 5.49 10.32
CA VAL A 80 25.67 5.26 9.18
C VAL A 80 25.66 3.79 8.76
N THR A 81 25.62 2.89 9.75
CA THR A 81 25.56 1.44 9.50
C THR A 81 24.24 1.04 8.85
N ALA A 82 23.12 1.56 9.36
CA ALA A 82 21.80 1.33 8.77
C ALA A 82 21.76 1.82 7.30
N TYR A 83 22.31 3.00 7.02
CA TYR A 83 22.37 3.55 5.67
C TYR A 83 23.18 2.65 4.75
N LEU A 84 24.36 2.19 5.19
CA LEU A 84 25.22 1.31 4.40
C LEU A 84 24.54 -0.03 4.10
N HIS A 85 23.84 -0.62 5.07
CA HIS A 85 23.09 -1.86 4.86
C HIS A 85 22.01 -1.66 3.80
N LEU A 86 21.20 -0.60 3.92
CA LEU A 86 20.14 -0.29 2.97
C LEU A 86 20.69 0.04 1.58
N GLN A 87 21.79 0.78 1.49
CA GLN A 87 22.43 1.09 0.22
C GLN A 87 22.99 -0.17 -0.44
N SER A 88 23.59 -1.09 0.33
CA SER A 88 24.03 -2.39 -0.18
C SER A 88 22.87 -3.28 -0.62
N ALA A 89 21.72 -3.17 0.06
CA ALA A 89 20.48 -3.87 -0.31
C ALA A 89 19.93 -3.36 -1.65
N LEU A 90 19.85 -2.05 -1.81
CA LEU A 90 19.42 -1.41 -3.05
C LEU A 90 20.37 -1.73 -4.21
N GLN A 91 21.67 -1.66 -3.98
CA GLN A 91 22.66 -2.04 -4.99
C GLN A 91 22.55 -3.52 -5.40
N ARG A 92 22.25 -4.42 -4.46
CA ARG A 92 22.04 -5.85 -4.77
C ARG A 92 20.74 -6.10 -5.54
N TYR A 93 19.67 -5.39 -5.19
CA TYR A 93 18.35 -5.59 -5.78
C TYR A 93 18.20 -4.94 -7.16
N LEU A 94 18.73 -3.72 -7.35
CA LEU A 94 18.57 -2.92 -8.57
C LEU A 94 19.90 -2.57 -9.28
N GLY A 95 21.05 -2.97 -8.74
CA GLY A 95 22.34 -2.58 -9.29
C GLY A 95 22.63 -1.08 -9.11
N ILE A 96 23.22 -0.47 -10.14
CA ILE A 96 23.60 0.96 -10.13
C ILE A 96 22.37 1.86 -9.91
N HIS A 97 21.20 1.48 -10.42
CA HIS A 97 19.96 2.25 -10.22
C HIS A 97 19.58 2.35 -8.75
N GLY A 98 19.79 1.30 -7.96
CA GLY A 98 19.50 1.32 -6.53
C GLY A 98 20.32 2.38 -5.80
N THR A 99 21.57 2.61 -6.22
CA THR A 99 22.45 3.61 -5.60
C THR A 99 22.06 5.06 -5.92
N ALA A 100 21.24 5.27 -6.95
CA ALA A 100 20.74 6.59 -7.35
C ALA A 100 19.45 6.98 -6.62
N ILE A 101 18.81 6.04 -5.90
CA ILE A 101 17.60 6.32 -5.13
C ILE A 101 17.99 7.16 -3.90
N PRO A 102 17.44 8.38 -3.73
CA PRO A 102 17.69 9.18 -2.55
C PRO A 102 17.02 8.52 -1.34
N LEU A 103 17.80 8.28 -0.29
CA LEU A 103 17.35 7.57 0.91
C LEU A 103 17.88 8.31 2.12
N ASP A 104 17.00 8.69 3.05
CA ASP A 104 17.39 9.40 4.27
C ASP A 104 16.88 8.69 5.52
N ILE A 105 17.73 8.64 6.54
CA ILE A 105 17.38 8.13 7.86
C ILE A 105 16.77 9.26 8.68
N LEU A 106 15.59 9.01 9.23
CA LEU A 106 14.85 9.97 10.05
C LEU A 106 15.08 9.77 11.53
N LYS A 107 15.14 8.49 11.95
CA LYS A 107 15.29 8.10 13.35
C LYS A 107 15.83 6.68 13.43
N VAL A 108 16.66 6.43 14.44
CA VAL A 108 17.05 5.10 14.87
C VAL A 108 16.72 4.95 16.35
N GLU A 109 16.09 3.83 16.72
CA GLU A 109 15.76 3.49 18.10
C GLU A 109 16.03 2.01 18.35
N GLY A 110 17.15 1.71 19.01
CA GLY A 110 17.58 0.32 19.23
C GLY A 110 17.80 -0.40 17.89
N PRO A 111 17.08 -1.49 17.60
CA PRO A 111 17.14 -2.19 16.32
C PRO A 111 16.18 -1.62 15.25
N GLU A 112 15.41 -0.56 15.55
CA GLU A 112 14.39 -0.01 14.66
C GLU A 112 14.87 1.25 13.95
N VAL A 113 14.49 1.39 12.68
CA VAL A 113 14.90 2.49 11.81
C VAL A 113 13.70 3.03 11.05
N TRP A 114 13.61 4.34 10.96
CA TRP A 114 12.66 5.05 10.12
C TRP A 114 13.41 5.72 8.98
N VAL A 115 12.97 5.43 7.76
CA VAL A 115 13.61 5.86 6.53
C VAL A 115 12.60 6.59 5.66
N ARG A 116 13.02 7.61 4.92
CA ARG A 116 12.25 8.13 3.78
C ARG A 116 12.91 7.80 2.45
N ALA A 117 12.07 7.58 1.45
CA ALA A 117 12.45 7.41 0.06
C ALA A 117 11.38 8.05 -0.86
N PRO A 118 11.68 8.34 -2.13
CA PRO A 118 10.67 8.74 -3.10
C PRO A 118 9.53 7.74 -3.14
N ARG A 119 8.30 8.23 -3.28
CA ARG A 119 7.11 7.40 -3.30
C ARG A 119 7.16 6.32 -4.39
N ASP A 120 7.67 6.67 -5.57
CA ASP A 120 7.71 5.76 -6.71
C ASP A 120 8.74 4.64 -6.53
N ASP A 121 9.76 4.86 -5.68
CA ASP A 121 10.81 3.89 -5.36
C ASP A 121 10.54 3.11 -4.07
N ALA A 122 9.50 3.48 -3.31
CA ALA A 122 9.22 2.92 -1.99
C ALA A 122 9.05 1.39 -2.00
N SER A 123 8.35 0.86 -3.00
CA SER A 123 8.16 -0.58 -3.17
C SER A 123 9.47 -1.31 -3.44
N ALA A 124 10.37 -0.70 -4.22
CA ALA A 124 11.68 -1.25 -4.50
C ALA A 124 12.58 -1.23 -3.25
N VAL A 125 12.50 -0.17 -2.42
CA VAL A 125 13.21 -0.10 -1.13
C VAL A 125 12.72 -1.18 -0.18
N VAL A 126 11.39 -1.37 -0.08
CA VAL A 126 10.77 -2.42 0.74
C VAL A 126 11.22 -3.80 0.28
N ALA A 127 11.19 -4.07 -1.03
CA ALA A 127 11.63 -5.35 -1.59
C ALA A 127 13.13 -5.60 -1.38
N ALA A 128 13.96 -4.58 -1.62
CA ALA A 128 15.41 -4.65 -1.41
C ALA A 128 15.75 -4.94 0.05
N ALA A 129 15.13 -4.21 0.99
CA ALA A 129 15.32 -4.42 2.42
C ALA A 129 14.90 -5.82 2.85
N GLY A 130 13.70 -6.27 2.44
CA GLY A 130 13.17 -7.58 2.82
C GLY A 130 13.96 -8.77 2.26
N GLY A 131 14.62 -8.60 1.11
CA GLY A 131 15.47 -9.62 0.49
C GLY A 131 16.94 -9.59 0.93
N TRP A 132 17.34 -8.60 1.73
CA TRP A 132 18.74 -8.43 2.08
C TRP A 132 19.15 -9.23 3.32
N VAL A 133 20.29 -9.90 3.21
CA VAL A 133 20.95 -10.60 4.30
C VAL A 133 22.42 -10.17 4.36
N GLY A 134 22.83 -9.69 5.53
CA GLY A 134 24.21 -9.32 5.85
C GLY A 134 25.08 -10.53 6.19
N ASN A 135 26.40 -10.32 6.22
CA ASN A 135 27.38 -11.40 6.38
C ASN A 135 27.25 -12.14 7.73
N GLY A 136 26.70 -11.50 8.75
CA GLY A 136 26.44 -12.09 10.07
C GLY A 136 25.09 -12.81 10.18
N GLY A 137 24.36 -13.02 9.08
CA GLY A 137 22.99 -13.54 9.10
C GLY A 137 21.96 -12.53 9.62
N GLU A 138 22.33 -11.25 9.65
CA GLU A 138 21.41 -10.16 9.95
C GLU A 138 20.55 -9.82 8.72
N GLY A 139 19.32 -9.37 8.94
CA GLY A 139 18.40 -9.03 7.88
C GLY A 139 17.39 -7.97 8.32
N TRP A 140 16.78 -7.30 7.36
CA TRP A 140 15.75 -6.30 7.65
C TRP A 140 14.36 -6.93 7.61
N ARG A 141 13.59 -6.67 8.65
CA ARG A 141 12.15 -6.89 8.64
C ARG A 141 11.45 -5.56 8.38
N VAL A 142 10.60 -5.54 7.38
CA VAL A 142 9.69 -4.42 7.15
C VAL A 142 8.56 -4.52 8.16
N VAL A 143 8.41 -3.50 9.01
CA VAL A 143 7.37 -3.45 10.02
C VAL A 143 6.12 -2.82 9.41
N ALA A 144 6.29 -1.66 8.78
CA ALA A 144 5.20 -0.91 8.15
C ALA A 144 5.79 0.15 7.20
N TRP A 145 5.00 0.64 6.25
CA TRP A 145 5.41 1.72 5.33
C TRP A 145 4.19 2.46 4.79
N GLY A 146 4.34 3.73 4.39
CA GLY A 146 3.23 4.51 3.86
C GLY A 146 3.63 5.92 3.47
N CYS A 147 2.76 6.60 2.74
CA CYS A 147 3.05 7.93 2.19
C CYS A 147 2.73 9.10 3.13
N TRP A 148 2.04 8.82 4.24
CA TRP A 148 1.77 9.78 5.33
C TRP A 148 2.51 9.44 6.62
N GLY A 149 3.11 8.26 6.67
CA GLY A 149 3.81 7.71 7.80
C GLY A 149 3.88 6.18 7.69
N PRO A 150 4.70 5.52 8.52
CA PRO A 150 4.84 4.07 8.46
C PRO A 150 3.55 3.33 8.81
N ASN A 151 2.66 3.90 9.64
CA ASN A 151 1.43 3.23 10.10
C ASN A 151 0.30 3.20 9.07
N ASP A 152 0.47 3.81 7.89
CA ASP A 152 -0.62 3.97 6.92
C ASP A 152 -0.64 2.89 5.83
N GLY A 153 0.27 1.91 5.89
CA GLY A 153 0.31 0.84 4.89
C GLY A 153 0.42 -0.57 5.45
N ASN A 154 0.22 -1.49 4.50
CA ASN A 154 0.03 -2.91 4.69
C ASN A 154 1.19 -3.53 5.49
N ASP A 155 0.89 -4.23 6.58
CA ASP A 155 1.87 -4.81 7.53
C ASP A 155 2.60 -6.05 6.96
N GLY A 156 2.51 -6.27 5.65
CA GLY A 156 3.18 -7.32 4.90
C GLY A 156 2.69 -8.73 5.21
N LYS A 157 1.68 -8.90 6.08
CA LYS A 157 1.09 -10.23 6.37
C LYS A 157 0.45 -10.85 5.14
N ASP A 158 -0.08 -10.02 4.24
CA ASP A 158 -0.77 -10.45 3.02
C ASP A 158 0.16 -11.10 1.98
N LEU A 159 1.49 -10.92 2.09
CA LEU A 159 2.46 -11.45 1.11
C LEU A 159 2.79 -12.93 1.33
N PHE A 160 2.42 -13.51 2.48
CA PHE A 160 2.72 -14.90 2.85
C PHE A 160 1.51 -15.64 3.45
N GLY A 161 0.29 -15.20 3.13
CA GLY A 161 -0.98 -15.82 3.55
C GLY A 161 -1.59 -16.72 2.49
#